data_AF-A0A356NKX1-F1
#
_entry.id   AF-A0A356NKX1-F1
#
_cell.length_a   1.000
_cell.length_b   1.000
_cell.length_c   1.000
_cell.angle_alpha   90.00
_cell.angle_beta   90.00
_cell.angle_gamma   90.00
#
_symmetry.space_group_name_H-M   'P 1'
#
loop_
_entity.id
_entity.type
_entity.pdbx_description
1 polymer ?
#
loop_
_entity_poly.entity_id
_entity_poly.type
_entity_poly.pdbx_seq_one_letter_code
_entity_poly.pdbx_strand_id
1 'polypeptide(L)' 'MIPRWAIGEILGTFLLIFFGCGAVAGAVAFDAFQGVFQVAAVWGAGLIVAILLTAGHSQAHFNPAIT' A
#
# COMPACT_ATOMS: atom_id res chain seq x y z
N MET A 1 4.07 -25.36 -2.44
CA MET A 1 4.77 -24.14 -2.89
C MET A 1 3.73 -23.05 -3.12
N ILE A 2 3.96 -21.83 -2.63
CA ILE A 2 3.02 -20.70 -2.80
C ILE A 2 3.16 -20.14 -4.23
N PRO A 3 2.07 -19.87 -4.97
CA PRO A 3 2.17 -19.36 -6.34
C PRO A 3 2.66 -17.91 -6.39
N ARG A 4 3.38 -17.54 -7.45
CA ARG A 4 4.02 -16.23 -7.59
C ARG A 4 3.03 -15.06 -7.54
N TRP A 5 1.83 -15.22 -8.13
CA TRP A 5 0.79 -14.20 -8.07
C TRP A 5 0.32 -13.95 -6.64
N ALA A 6 0.21 -15.00 -5.80
CA ALA A 6 -0.20 -14.84 -4.41
C ALA A 6 0.86 -14.12 -3.60
N ILE A 7 2.16 -14.36 -3.87
CA ILE A 7 3.25 -13.59 -3.26
C ILE A 7 3.15 -12.11 -3.67
N GLY A 8 2.85 -11.82 -4.94
CA GLY A 8 2.62 -10.46 -5.43
C GLY A 8 1.48 -9.75 -4.72
N GLU A 9 0.32 -10.40 -4.59
CA GLU A 9 -0.85 -9.84 -3.89
C GLU A 9 -0.57 -9.62 -2.39
N ILE A 10 0.03 -10.59 -1.71
CA ILE A 10 0.37 -10.46 -0.28
C ILE A 10 1.34 -9.30 -0.05
N LEU A 11 2.40 -9.20 -0.87
CA LEU A 11 3.37 -8.12 -0.75
C LEU A 11 2.75 -6.76 -1.06
N GLY A 12 1.94 -6.67 -2.11
CA GLY A 12 1.29 -5.41 -2.51
C GLY A 12 0.28 -4.92 -1.48
N THR A 13 -0.59 -5.79 -0.97
CA THR A 13 -1.52 -5.44 0.12
C THR A 13 -0.76 -5.08 1.41
N PHE A 14 0.33 -5.77 1.74
CA PHE A 14 1.18 -5.41 2.88
C PHE A 14 1.75 -3.99 2.71
N LEU A 15 2.34 -3.65 1.57
CA LEU A 15 2.91 -2.32 1.32
C LEU A 15 1.83 -1.22 1.40
N LEU A 16 0.66 -1.47 0.81
CA LEU A 16 -0.48 -0.55 0.87
C LEU A 16 -0.86 -0.20 2.32
N ILE A 17 -0.99 -1.21 3.16
CA ILE A 17 -1.39 -1.04 4.57
C ILE A 17 -0.23 -0.49 5.41
N PHE A 18 1.00 -0.94 5.17
CA PHE A 18 2.18 -0.47 5.89
C PHE A 18 2.38 1.05 5.73
N PHE A 19 2.34 1.55 4.49
CA PHE A 19 2.47 2.99 4.24
C PHE A 19 1.22 3.77 4.67
N GLY A 20 0.02 3.24 4.39
CA GLY A 20 -1.24 3.91 4.75
C GLY A 20 -1.42 4.06 6.25
N CYS A 21 -1.37 2.95 7.00
CA CYS A 21 -1.47 2.97 8.46
C CYS A 21 -0.27 3.66 9.11
N GLY A 22 0.94 3.54 8.54
CA GLY A 22 2.11 4.28 9.00
C GLY A 22 1.94 5.79 8.90
N ALA A 23 1.36 6.30 7.80
CA ALA A 23 1.05 7.72 7.65
C ALA A 23 0.00 8.20 8.66
N VAL A 24 -1.04 7.38 8.91
CA VAL A 24 -2.04 7.68 9.95
C VAL A 24 -1.41 7.71 11.34
N ALA A 25 -0.55 6.74 11.66
CA ALA A 25 0.18 6.71 12.94
C ALA A 25 1.09 7.95 13.09
N GLY A 26 1.76 8.36 12.01
CA GLY A 26 2.53 9.62 11.94
C GLY A 26 1.69 10.84 12.27
N ALA A 27 0.51 10.96 11.66
CA ALA A 27 -0.41 12.06 11.94
C ALA A 27 -0.89 12.07 13.39
N VAL A 28 -1.34 10.92 13.91
CA VAL A 28 -2.04 10.86 15.21
C VAL A 28 -1.09 10.83 16.41
N ALA A 29 0.04 10.13 16.31
CA ALA A 29 0.95 9.95 17.43
C ALA A 29 2.08 10.99 17.49
N PHE A 30 2.40 11.64 16.37
CA PHE A 30 3.59 12.49 16.25
C PHE A 30 3.32 13.87 15.64
N ASP A 31 2.06 14.20 15.32
CA ASP A 31 1.67 15.46 14.67
C ASP A 31 2.49 15.74 13.38
N ALA A 32 2.87 14.67 12.67
CA ALA A 32 3.82 14.74 11.56
C ALA A 32 3.26 15.42 10.30
N PHE A 33 1.95 15.64 10.23
CA PHE A 33 1.25 16.15 9.06
C PHE A 33 0.29 17.28 9.43
N GLN A 34 0.25 18.31 8.59
CA GLN A 34 -0.61 19.50 8.69
C GLN A 34 -2.05 19.24 8.26
N GLY A 35 -2.35 18.08 7.65
CA GLY A 35 -3.71 17.73 7.26
C GLY A 35 -3.81 16.44 6.44
N VAL A 36 -5.05 16.08 6.10
CA VAL A 36 -5.41 14.81 5.43
C VAL A 36 -4.72 14.63 4.08
N PHE A 37 -4.41 15.72 3.38
CA PHE A 37 -3.76 15.66 2.07
C PHE A 37 -2.42 14.91 2.13
N GLN A 38 -1.59 15.16 3.15
CA GLN A 38 -0.27 14.54 3.25
C GLN A 38 -0.38 13.04 3.58
N VAL A 39 -1.34 12.65 4.43
CA VAL A 39 -1.65 11.24 4.70
C VAL A 39 -2.09 10.53 3.42
N ALA A 40 -3.01 11.15 2.66
CA ALA A 40 -3.48 10.62 1.38
C ALA A 40 -2.35 10.52 0.34
N ALA A 41 -1.44 11.50 0.30
CA ALA A 41 -0.30 11.50 -0.60
C ALA A 41 0.67 10.35 -0.33
N VAL A 42 0.99 10.07 0.95
CA VAL A 42 1.81 8.91 1.33
C VAL A 42 1.10 7.60 0.97
N TRP A 43 -0.21 7.52 1.18
CA TRP A 43 -1.00 6.34 0.79
C TRP A 43 -0.93 6.08 -0.72
N GLY A 44 -1.13 7.12 -1.53
CA GLY A 44 -1.04 7.05 -2.99
C GLY A 44 0.36 6.67 -3.46
N ALA A 45 1.41 7.26 -2.89
CA ALA A 45 2.79 6.91 -3.19
C ALA A 45 3.12 5.45 -2.83
N GLY A 46 2.66 4.97 -1.67
CA GLY A 46 2.80 3.58 -1.25
C GLY A 46 2.11 2.61 -2.21
N LEU A 47 0.90 2.95 -2.68
CA LEU A 47 0.18 2.16 -3.68
C LEU A 47 0.93 2.12 -5.03
N ILE A 48 1.48 3.24 -5.50
CA ILE A 48 2.29 3.28 -6.73
C ILE A 48 3.49 2.33 -6.61
N VAL A 49 4.21 2.35 -5.49
CA VAL A 49 5.34 1.45 -5.25
C VAL A 49 4.88 -0.02 -5.26
N ALA A 50 3.77 -0.34 -4.61
CA ALA A 50 3.21 -1.69 -4.61
C ALA A 50 2.88 -2.19 -6.03
N ILE A 51 2.25 -1.35 -6.86
CA ILE A 51 1.96 -1.65 -8.27
C ILE A 51 3.25 -1.93 -9.03
N LEU A 52 4.24 -1.02 -8.97
CA LEU A 52 5.49 -1.15 -9.72
C LEU A 52 6.28 -2.41 -9.36
N LEU A 53 6.25 -2.83 -8.09
CA LEU A 53 6.98 -4.00 -7.62
C LEU A 53 6.30 -5.34 -7.99
N THR A 54 4.98 -5.37 -8.13
CA THR A 54 4.21 -6.63 -8.15
C THR A 54 3.34 -6.83 -9.39
N ALA A 55 3.12 -5.81 -10.23
CA ALA A 55 2.28 -5.91 -11.43
C ALA A 55 2.68 -7.05 -12.37
N GLY A 56 3.98 -7.27 -12.57
CA GLY A 56 4.50 -8.38 -13.40
C GLY A 56 4.27 -9.79 -12.82
N HIS A 57 3.82 -9.90 -11.57
CA HIS A 57 3.58 -11.16 -10.88
C HIS A 57 2.09 -11.44 -10.66
N SER A 58 1.30 -10.42 -10.32
CA SER A 58 -0.10 -10.59 -9.91
C SER A 58 -1.10 -9.67 -10.60
N GLN A 59 -0.67 -8.79 -11.51
CA GLN A 59 -1.48 -7.70 -12.08
C GLN A 59 -1.93 -6.63 -11.06
N ALA A 60 -1.41 -6.71 -9.83
CA ALA A 60 -1.51 -5.66 -8.82
C ALA A 60 -2.96 -5.30 -8.41
N HIS A 61 -3.77 -6.30 -8.01
CA HIS A 61 -5.15 -6.03 -7.61
C HIS A 61 -5.22 -5.46 -6.18
N PHE A 62 -4.57 -6.13 -5.23
CA PHE A 62 -4.45 -5.79 -3.80
C PHE A 62 -5.75 -5.58 -3.03
N ASN A 63 -6.88 -5.78 -3.68
CA ASN A 63 -8.21 -5.47 -3.18
C ASN A 63 -9.19 -6.52 -3.71
N PRO A 64 -9.92 -7.24 -2.83
CA PRO A 64 -10.94 -8.21 -3.23
C PRO A 64 -12.06 -7.62 -4.10
N ALA A 65 -12.33 -6.32 -4.02
CA ALA A 65 -13.32 -5.66 -4.87
C ALA A 65 -12.84 -5.44 -6.32
N ILE A 66 -11.52 -5.56 -6.56
CA ILE A 66 -10.90 -5.41 -7.88
C ILE A 66 -10.60 -6.77 -8.53
N THR A 67 -10.34 -7.80 -7.72
CA THR A 67 -10.06 -9.17 -8.19
C THR A 67 -11.28 -9.81 -8.83
#